data_AF-A0A0L6UC55-F1
#
_entry.id   AF-A0A0L6UC55-F1
#
_cell.length_a   1.000
_cell.length_b   1.000
_cell.length_c   1.000
_cell.angle_alpha   90.00
_cell.angle_beta   90.00
_cell.angle_gamma   90.00
#
_symmetry.space_group_name_H-M   'P 1'
#
loop_
_entity.id
_entity.type
_entity.pdbx_description
1 polymer ?
#
loop_
_entity_poly.entity_id
_entity_poly.type
_entity_poly.pdbx_seq_one_letter_code
_entity_poly.pdbx_strand_id
1 'polypeptide(L)'
;MDVKARVVLRGQPATKPQHFNGTHGAVAESFVGQILLHTVTYPERFPTNSSKVAFSVSFMTDYAATWSQLYLMNIFKIFMSNTTTN
;
A
#
# COMPACT_ATOMS: atom_id res chain seq x y z
N MET A 1 -28.68 11.34 -13.98
CA MET A 1 -27.81 11.17 -12.79
C MET A 1 -27.89 9.70 -12.40
N ASP A 2 -26.84 8.94 -12.67
CA ASP A 2 -26.88 7.48 -12.56
C ASP A 2 -26.60 7.06 -11.10
N VAL A 3 -27.59 6.46 -10.46
CA VAL A 3 -27.54 6.03 -9.05
C VAL A 3 -26.76 4.71 -8.91
N LYS A 4 -26.24 4.13 -10.00
CA LYS A 4 -25.61 2.80 -9.99
C LYS A 4 -24.13 2.77 -9.58
N ALA A 5 -23.52 3.91 -9.27
CA ALA A 5 -22.12 3.98 -8.80
C ALA A 5 -21.95 3.97 -7.27
N ARG A 6 -23.03 4.01 -6.47
CA ARG A 6 -22.96 4.14 -4.99
C ARG A 6 -23.29 2.88 -4.20
N VAL A 7 -23.12 1.69 -4.79
CA VAL A 7 -23.35 0.42 -4.06
C VAL A 7 -22.05 -0.32 -3.69
N VAL A 8 -20.89 0.12 -4.20
CA VAL A 8 -19.57 -0.51 -3.93
C VAL A 8 -18.75 0.28 -2.89
N LEU A 9 -19.41 1.06 -2.02
CA LEU A 9 -18.76 1.68 -0.84
C LEU A 9 -19.46 1.24 0.46
N ARG A 10 -19.84 -0.04 0.56
CA ARG A 10 -20.44 -0.56 1.80
C ARG A 10 -19.36 -0.94 2.83
N GLY A 11 -19.26 -0.13 3.89
CA GLY A 11 -19.06 -0.66 5.24
C GLY A 11 -17.72 -0.46 5.93
N GLN A 12 -16.75 0.24 5.35
CA GLN A 12 -15.45 0.44 6.01
C GLN A 12 -15.25 1.89 6.46
N PRO A 13 -14.79 2.13 7.70
CA PRO A 13 -14.44 3.46 8.12
C PRO A 13 -13.32 3.98 7.21
N ALA A 14 -13.52 5.16 6.63
CA ALA A 14 -12.62 5.82 5.68
C ALA A 14 -11.19 6.06 6.21
N THR A 15 -10.93 5.70 7.46
CA THR A 15 -9.67 5.91 8.18
C THR A 15 -8.70 4.74 8.07
N LYS A 16 -9.18 3.53 7.70
CA LYS A 16 -8.33 2.34 7.57
C LYS A 16 -8.17 1.95 6.09
N PRO A 17 -6.94 1.82 5.58
CA PRO A 17 -6.72 1.35 4.22
C PRO A 17 -7.33 -0.02 3.99
N GLN A 18 -7.99 -0.19 2.84
CA GLN A 18 -8.55 -1.47 2.44
C GLN A 18 -7.49 -2.38 1.83
N HIS A 19 -7.66 -3.69 2.01
CA HIS A 19 -6.80 -4.68 1.37
C HIS A 19 -6.91 -4.61 -0.16
N PHE A 20 -5.78 -4.75 -0.85
CA PHE A 20 -5.66 -4.59 -2.30
C PHE A 20 -5.08 -5.85 -2.95
N ASN A 21 -5.88 -6.49 -3.80
CA ASN A 21 -5.49 -7.73 -4.48
C ASN A 21 -4.73 -7.52 -5.80
N GLY A 22 -4.54 -6.28 -6.23
CA GLY A 22 -3.92 -5.97 -7.53
C GLY A 22 -4.87 -5.54 -8.64
N THR A 23 -6.17 -5.37 -8.35
CA THR A 23 -7.15 -4.93 -9.36
C THR A 23 -6.81 -3.55 -9.95
N HIS A 24 -6.74 -3.44 -11.27
CA HIS A 24 -6.44 -2.19 -11.97
C HIS A 24 -7.62 -1.20 -12.01
N GLY A 25 -7.35 0.04 -12.43
CA GLY A 25 -8.38 1.08 -12.61
C GLY A 25 -8.74 1.79 -11.30
N ALA A 26 -10.00 2.21 -11.17
CA ALA A 26 -10.46 3.05 -10.06
C ALA A 26 -10.20 2.45 -8.66
N VAL A 27 -10.13 1.12 -8.54
CA VAL A 27 -9.81 0.44 -7.28
C VAL A 27 -8.36 0.70 -6.87
N ALA A 28 -7.41 0.69 -7.81
CA ALA A 28 -6.01 1.00 -7.56
C ALA A 28 -5.83 2.47 -7.14
N GLU A 29 -6.52 3.41 -7.82
CA GLU A 29 -6.50 4.84 -7.46
C GLU A 29 -7.05 5.08 -6.06
N SER A 30 -8.17 4.45 -5.73
CA SER A 30 -8.76 4.53 -4.38
C SER A 30 -7.82 3.98 -3.31
N PHE A 31 -7.12 2.87 -3.59
CA PHE A 31 -6.15 2.30 -2.66
C PHE A 31 -4.98 3.27 -2.39
N VAL A 32 -4.38 3.83 -3.45
CA VAL A 32 -3.29 4.81 -3.32
C VAL A 32 -3.75 6.06 -2.56
N GLY A 33 -4.97 6.54 -2.84
CA GLY A 33 -5.57 7.66 -2.11
C GLY A 33 -5.71 7.41 -0.61
N GLN A 34 -6.12 6.20 -0.20
CA GLN A 34 -6.24 5.82 1.22
C GLN A 34 -4.88 5.74 1.93
N ILE A 35 -3.88 5.17 1.27
CA ILE A 35 -2.50 5.12 1.79
C ILE A 35 -1.95 6.54 1.97
N LEU A 36 -2.11 7.39 0.96
CA LEU A 36 -1.64 8.78 1.02
C LEU A 36 -2.32 9.53 2.17
N LEU A 37 -3.64 9.43 2.27
CA LEU A 37 -4.41 10.08 3.33
C LEU A 37 -3.97 9.62 4.72
N HIS A 38 -3.77 8.31 4.91
CA HIS A 38 -3.34 7.77 6.20
C HIS A 38 -1.92 8.21 6.60
N THR A 39 -0.98 8.22 5.64
CA THR A 39 0.41 8.64 5.90
C THR A 39 0.55 10.14 6.14
N VAL A 40 -0.28 10.97 5.51
CA VAL A 40 -0.34 12.42 5.74
C VAL A 40 -1.01 12.76 7.07
N THR A 41 -2.02 11.98 7.49
CA THR A 41 -2.71 12.19 8.77
C THR A 41 -1.82 11.83 9.97
N TYR A 42 -0.92 10.85 9.81
CA TYR A 42 -0.05 10.37 10.88
C TYR A 42 1.44 10.43 10.49
N PRO A 43 2.00 11.61 10.22
CA PRO A 43 3.35 11.75 9.68
C PRO A 43 4.42 11.21 10.63
N GLU A 44 4.21 11.36 11.95
CA GLU A 44 5.14 10.87 12.99
C GLU A 44 5.28 9.34 13.00
N ARG A 45 4.25 8.60 12.56
CA ARG A 45 4.29 7.14 12.46
C ARG A 45 5.05 6.67 11.21
N PHE A 46 5.21 7.54 10.22
CA PHE A 46 5.85 7.22 8.95
C PHE A 46 6.99 8.20 8.62
N PRO A 47 8.06 8.24 9.45
CA PRO A 47 9.12 9.23 9.31
C PRO A 47 10.01 9.02 8.08
N THR A 48 9.96 7.84 7.43
CA THR A 48 10.79 7.50 6.28
C THR A 48 9.95 7.06 5.10
N ASN A 49 10.48 7.22 3.88
CA ASN A 49 9.82 6.70 2.68
C ASN A 49 9.68 5.16 2.75
N SER A 50 10.65 4.47 3.37
CA SER A 50 10.60 3.03 3.57
C SER A 50 9.44 2.60 4.46
N SER A 51 9.11 3.32 5.54
CA SER A 51 7.98 2.96 6.39
C SER A 51 6.62 3.21 5.72
N LYS A 52 6.52 4.23 4.85
CA LYS A 52 5.34 4.45 3.99
C LYS A 52 5.15 3.31 3.00
N VAL A 53 6.23 2.85 2.35
CA VAL A 53 6.19 1.72 1.41
C VAL A 53 5.85 0.42 2.13
N ALA A 54 6.49 0.13 3.27
CA ALA A 54 6.22 -1.06 4.07
C ALA A 54 4.75 -1.11 4.54
N PHE A 55 4.21 0.03 4.97
CA PHE A 55 2.80 0.15 5.30
C PHE A 55 1.89 -0.14 4.11
N SER A 56 2.20 0.43 2.94
CA SER A 56 1.43 0.18 1.70
C SER A 56 1.41 -1.30 1.32
N VAL A 57 2.56 -1.96 1.38
CA VAL A 57 2.69 -3.38 1.05
C VAL A 57 1.95 -4.28 2.05
N SER A 58 1.84 -3.87 3.33
CA SER A 58 1.12 -4.64 4.35
C SER A 58 -0.38 -4.85 4.06
N PHE A 59 -0.97 -4.03 3.19
CA PHE A 59 -2.36 -4.17 2.74
C PHE A 59 -2.50 -4.92 1.41
N MET A 60 -1.41 -5.31 0.76
CA MET A 60 -1.48 -6.07 -0.48
C MET A 60 -1.84 -7.54 -0.19
N THR A 61 -2.74 -8.11 -1.01
CA THR A 61 -3.17 -9.52 -0.92
C THR A 61 -3.02 -10.21 -2.27
N ASP A 62 -3.17 -11.54 -2.27
CA ASP A 62 -3.24 -12.37 -3.47
C ASP A 62 -2.11 -12.08 -4.46
N TYR A 63 -2.48 -11.76 -5.70
CA TYR A 63 -1.56 -11.43 -6.78
C TYR A 63 -0.64 -10.26 -6.39
N ALA A 64 -1.18 -9.16 -5.87
CA ALA A 64 -0.36 -8.02 -5.45
C ALA A 64 0.65 -8.38 -4.35
N ALA A 65 0.29 -9.25 -3.40
CA ALA A 65 1.22 -9.73 -2.39
C ALA A 65 2.40 -10.49 -3.03
N THR A 66 2.13 -11.40 -3.98
CA THR A 66 3.17 -12.15 -4.69
C THR A 66 4.13 -11.23 -5.45
N TRP A 67 3.63 -10.20 -6.14
CA TRP A 67 4.49 -9.22 -6.83
C TRP A 67 5.34 -8.40 -5.87
N SER A 68 4.73 -7.94 -4.77
CA SER A 68 5.41 -7.07 -3.80
C SER A 68 6.54 -7.79 -3.05
N GLN A 69 6.37 -9.08 -2.75
CA GLN A 69 7.38 -9.90 -2.10
C GLN A 69 8.68 -10.00 -2.92
N LEU A 70 8.57 -10.14 -4.24
CA LEU A 70 9.73 -10.22 -5.12
C LEU A 70 10.56 -8.94 -5.07
N TYR A 71 9.89 -7.78 -5.03
CA TYR A 71 10.53 -6.47 -4.96
C TYR A 71 11.16 -6.20 -3.59
N LEU A 72 10.46 -6.52 -2.50
CA LEU A 72 10.98 -6.39 -1.14
C LEU A 72 12.22 -7.26 -0.91
N MET A 73 12.23 -8.49 -1.41
CA MET A 73 13.39 -9.39 -1.30
C MET A 73 14.63 -8.80 -1.98
N ASN A 74 14.46 -8.15 -3.13
CA ASN A 74 15.57 -7.52 -3.85
C ASN A 74 16.09 -6.28 -3.12
N ILE A 75 15.21 -5.41 -2.60
CA ILE A 75 15.61 -4.26 -1.79
C ILE A 75 16.35 -4.71 -0.53
N PHE A 76 15.83 -5.74 0.15
CA PHE A 76 16.45 -6.26 1.36
C PHE A 76 17.85 -6.83 1.08
N LYS A 77 18.03 -7.55 -0.03
CA LYS A 77 19.34 -8.02 -0.48
C LYS A 77 20.33 -6.89 -0.75
N ILE A 78 19.92 -5.83 -1.46
CA ILE A 78 20.76 -4.66 -1.75
C ILE A 78 21.19 -3.98 -0.44
N PHE A 79 20.25 -3.81 0.49
CA PHE A 79 20.54 -3.24 1.80
C PHE A 79 21.59 -4.07 2.56
N MET A 80 21.41 -5.39 2.62
CA MET A 80 22.32 -6.32 3.32
C MET A 80 23.70 -6.47 2.64
N SER A 81 23.80 -6.32 1.31
CA SER A 81 25.09 -6.39 0.61
C SER A 81 25.95 -5.14 0.85
N ASN A 82 25.32 -3.97 0.95
CA ASN A 82 26.00 -2.69 1.17
C ASN A 82 26.58 -2.53 2.58
N THR A 83 26.23 -3.42 3.51
CA THR A 83 26.78 -3.46 4.87
C THR A 83 27.93 -4.47 5.03
N THR A 84 28.23 -5.27 3.99
CA THR A 84 29.27 -6.33 4.01
C THR A 84 30.50 -5.96 3.17
N THR A 85 30.80 -4.65 3.06
CA THR A 85 32.09 -4.16 2.57
C THR A 85 32.65 -3.16 3.58
N ASN A 86 33.39 -3.68 4.54
CA ASN A 86 34.45 -3.00 5.30
C ASN A 86 35.42 -4.06 5.83
#